data_AF-I6TIG4-F1
#
_entry.id   AF-I6TIG4-F1
#
_cell.length_a   1.000
_cell.length_b   1.000
_cell.length_c   1.000
_cell.angle_alpha   90.00
_cell.angle_beta   90.00
_cell.angle_gamma   90.00
#
_symmetry.space_group_name_H-M   'P 1'
#
loop_
_entity.id
_entity.type
_entity.pdbx_description
1 polymer ?
#
loop_
_entity_poly.entity_id
_entity_poly.type
_entity_poly.pdbx_seq_one_letter_code
_entity_poly.pdbx_strand_id
1 'polypeptide(L)' 'ALFDKDTPDRWHNVAKAVGGKSEEEVKRHYEILVKDIMRIESG' A
#
# COMPACT_ATOMS: atom_id res chain seq x y z
N ALA A 1 3.76 14.36 0.77
CA ALA A 1 2.69 13.76 1.60
C ALA A 1 3.31 12.68 2.49
N LEU A 2 2.77 12.40 3.68
CA LEU A 2 3.46 11.70 4.78
C LEU A 2 3.97 10.27 4.48
N PHE A 3 3.62 9.68 3.34
CA PHE A 3 4.06 8.34 2.93
C PHE A 3 4.23 8.28 1.40
N ASP A 4 5.09 9.16 0.88
CA ASP A 4 5.41 9.17 -0.54
C ASP A 4 6.09 7.85 -0.96
N LYS A 5 5.98 7.47 -2.23
CA LYS A 5 6.43 6.16 -2.75
C LYS A 5 7.93 5.93 -2.56
N ASP A 6 8.69 7.01 -2.36
CA ASP A 6 10.13 7.03 -2.15
C ASP A 6 10.56 7.04 -0.68
N THR A 7 9.62 6.93 0.26
CA THR A 7 9.96 6.83 1.69
C THR A 7 10.54 5.45 1.97
N PRO A 8 11.80 5.34 2.44
CA PRO A 8 12.32 4.09 2.99
C PRO A 8 11.34 3.58 4.06
N ASP A 9 11.09 2.27 4.10
CA ASP A 9 10.23 1.65 5.12
C ASP A 9 8.76 2.10 5.09
N ARG A 10 8.25 2.58 3.94
CA ARG A 10 6.84 2.97 3.77
C ARG A 10 5.86 1.91 4.29
N TRP A 11 6.07 0.66 3.90
CA TRP A 11 5.16 -0.43 4.26
C TRP A 11 5.24 -0.77 5.74
N HIS A 12 6.45 -0.72 6.32
CA HIS A 12 6.66 -0.89 7.75
C HIS A 12 5.90 0.17 8.56
N ASN A 13 5.98 1.44 8.15
CA ASN A 13 5.27 2.54 8.80
C ASN A 13 3.75 2.41 8.70
N VAL A 14 3.24 2.00 7.54
CA VAL A 14 1.79 1.78 7.35
C VAL A 14 1.31 0.59 8.16
N ALA A 15 2.06 -0.53 8.19
CA ALA A 15 1.74 -1.68 9.02
C ALA A 15 1.65 -1.31 10.51
N LYS A 16 2.62 -0.51 11.00
CA LYS A 16 2.61 0.02 12.37
C LYS A 16 1.41 0.92 12.65
N ALA A 17 1.01 1.76 11.68
CA ALA A 17 -0.10 2.68 11.84
C ALA A 17 -1.48 1.98 11.79
N VAL A 18 -1.64 0.99 10.92
CA VAL A 18 -2.90 0.24 10.76
C VAL A 18 -3.08 -0.77 11.89
N GLY A 19 -1.98 -1.36 12.39
CA GLY A 19 -2.02 -2.40 13.41
C GLY A 19 -2.61 -3.72 12.91
N GLY A 20 -2.14 -4.84 13.47
CA GLY A 20 -2.69 -6.17 13.14
C GLY A 20 -2.43 -6.66 11.72
N LYS A 21 -1.49 -6.05 10.98
CA LYS A 21 -1.05 -6.47 9.64
C LYS A 21 0.46 -6.39 9.53
N SER A 22 1.07 -7.35 8.83
CA SER A 22 2.49 -7.30 8.49
C SER A 22 2.76 -6.34 7.34
N GLU A 23 4.03 -5.97 7.18
CA GLU A 23 4.50 -5.16 6.05
C GLU A 23 4.11 -5.75 4.69
N GLU A 24 4.28 -7.07 4.56
CA GLU A 24 3.99 -7.83 3.34
C GLU A 24 2.49 -7.85 3.04
N GLU A 25 1.63 -7.98 4.06
CA GLU A 25 0.18 -7.94 3.89
C GLU A 25 -0.29 -6.58 3.40
N VAL A 26 0.26 -5.50 3.97
CA VAL A 26 -0.04 -4.13 3.54
C VAL A 26 0.39 -3.92 2.09
N LYS A 27 1.60 -4.35 1.73
CA LYS A 27 2.11 -4.23 0.36
C LYS A 27 1.23 -4.99 -0.64
N ARG A 28 0.84 -6.23 -0.32
CA ARG A 28 -0.03 -7.04 -1.18
C ARG A 28 -1.39 -6.38 -1.40
N HIS A 29 -2.00 -5.85 -0.35
CA HIS A 29 -3.28 -5.15 -0.44
C HIS A 29 -3.18 -3.90 -1.30
N TYR A 30 -2.09 -3.15 -1.18
CA TYR A 30 -1.84 -2.00 -2.03
C TYR A 30 -1.74 -2.37 -3.52
N GLU A 31 -0.99 -3.43 -3.85
CA GLU A 31 -0.84 -3.88 -5.24
C GLU A 31 -2.18 -4.32 -5.86
N ILE A 32 -3.07 -4.95 -5.07
CA ILE A 32 -4.42 -5.30 -5.50
C ILE A 32 -5.23 -4.03 -5.79
N LEU A 33 -5.23 -3.08 -4.85
CA LEU A 33 -5.95 -1.81 -5.02
C LEU A 33 -5.50 -1.05 -6.27
N VAL A 34 -4.18 -0.99 -6.52
CA VAL A 34 -3.64 -0.35 -7.73
C VAL A 34 -4.13 -1.04 -8.99
N LYS A 35 -4.12 -2.38 -9.02
CA LYS A 35 -4.63 -3.14 -10.17
C LYS A 35 -6.12 -2.90 -10.41
N ASP A 36 -6.91 -2.80 -9.35
CA ASP A 36 -8.35 -2.55 -9.46
C ASP A 36 -8.63 -1.14 -9.98
N ILE A 37 -7.91 -0.13 -9.51
CA ILE A 37 -8.00 1.24 -10.05
C ILE A 37 -7.64 1.25 -11.54
N MET A 38 -6.52 0.62 -11.92
CA MET A 38 -6.10 0.54 -13.32
C MET A 38 -7.16 -0.11 -14.20
N ARG A 39 -7.85 -1.15 -13.71
CA ARG A 39 -8.95 -1.79 -14.43
C ARG A 39 -10.14 -0.84 -14.61
N ILE A 40 -10.51 -0.10 -13.57
CA ILE A 40 -11.59 0.90 -13.61
C ILE A 40 -11.26 2.02 -14.61
N GLU A 41 -10.03 2.53 -14.61
CA GLU A 41 -9.59 3.62 -15.50
C GLU A 41 -9.42 3.19 -16.96
N SER A 42 -9.26 1.89 -17.22
CA SER A 42 -9.09 1.33 -18.56
C SER A 42 -10.41 0.98 -19.30
N GLY A 43 -11.56 1.22 -18.66
CA GLY A 43 -12.91 1.02 -19.22
C GLY A 43 -13.71 2.31 -19.30
#